data_AF-K4LDV1-F1
#
_entry.id   AF-K4LDV1-F1
#
_cell.length_a   1.000
_cell.length_b   1.000
_cell.length_c   1.000
_cell.angle_alpha   90.00
_cell.angle_beta   90.00
_cell.angle_gamma   90.00
#
_symmetry.space_group_name_H-M   'P 1'
#
loop_
_entity.id
_entity.type
_entity.pdbx_description
1 polymer ?
#
loop_
_entity_poly.entity_id
_entity_poly.type
_entity_poly.pdbx_seq_one_letter_code
_entity_poly.pdbx_strand_id
1 'polypeptide(L)'
;MKRSFEDYLNDIMEAITAIEAFTMGMTKENFISDLKTVYATRKALEIIGEAAKKIPASFKNKHKEVPWKEIAGMRDVLVHEYFGVDLDVVWKTVQQDIPVLKSLFLRLLNNFKAE
;
A
#
# COMPACT_ATOMS: atom_id res chain seq x y z
N MET A 1 18.60 -16.39 4.64
CA MET A 1 17.27 -16.82 5.15
C MET A 1 16.25 -16.68 4.04
N LYS A 2 15.34 -17.65 3.90
CA LYS A 2 14.21 -17.57 2.96
C LYS A 2 13.09 -16.78 3.66
N ARG A 3 12.61 -15.69 3.05
CA ARG A 3 11.49 -14.90 3.60
C ARG A 3 10.23 -15.73 3.68
N SER A 4 9.46 -15.59 4.75
CA SER A 4 8.14 -16.18 4.88
C SER A 4 7.07 -15.27 4.23
N PHE A 5 5.82 -15.71 4.14
CA PHE A 5 4.78 -14.82 3.59
C PHE A 5 4.25 -13.82 4.61
N GLU A 6 4.39 -14.14 5.89
CA GLU A 6 4.16 -13.26 7.03
C GLU A 6 5.09 -12.04 6.97
N ASP A 7 6.35 -12.23 6.54
CA ASP A 7 7.26 -11.11 6.28
C ASP A 7 6.69 -10.14 5.24
N TYR A 8 6.03 -10.64 4.18
CA TYR A 8 5.40 -9.79 3.17
C TYR A 8 4.13 -9.11 3.68
N LEU A 9 3.38 -9.75 4.58
CA LEU A 9 2.24 -9.10 5.25
C LEU A 9 2.72 -7.92 6.12
N ASN A 10 3.86 -8.11 6.82
CA ASN A 10 4.48 -7.05 7.61
C ASN A 10 5.02 -5.93 6.72
N ASP A 11 5.70 -6.23 5.61
CA ASP A 11 6.15 -5.21 4.64
C ASP A 11 5.00 -4.31 4.19
N ILE A 12 3.82 -4.89 3.90
CA ILE A 12 2.63 -4.14 3.50
C ILE A 12 2.17 -3.21 4.63
N MET A 13 2.09 -3.71 5.86
CA MET A 13 1.66 -2.92 7.00
C MET A 13 2.65 -1.79 7.35
N GLU A 14 3.95 -2.05 7.26
CA GLU A 14 4.99 -1.05 7.46
C GLU A 14 4.92 0.04 6.39
N ALA A 15 4.76 -0.34 5.13
CA ALA A 15 4.60 0.62 4.03
C ALA A 15 3.32 1.46 4.15
N ILE A 16 2.20 0.86 4.56
CA ILE A 16 0.94 1.57 4.87
C ILE A 16 1.17 2.61 5.97
N THR A 17 1.82 2.20 7.06
CA THR A 17 2.10 3.08 8.21
C THR A 17 3.05 4.22 7.83
N ALA A 18 4.04 3.93 6.97
CA ALA A 18 4.95 4.93 6.45
C ALA A 18 4.22 5.98 5.60
N ILE A 19 3.31 5.56 4.70
CA ILE A 19 2.49 6.47 3.88
C ILE A 19 1.68 7.43 4.77
N GLU A 20 1.00 6.91 5.79
CA GLU A 20 0.25 7.74 6.74
C GLU A 20 1.15 8.75 7.44
N ALA A 21 2.33 8.31 7.90
CA ALA A 21 3.30 9.18 8.57
C ALA A 21 3.83 10.29 7.64
N PHE A 22 4.15 9.97 6.39
CA PHE A 22 4.67 10.94 5.42
C PHE A 22 3.63 12.01 5.06
N THR A 23 2.35 11.63 5.00
CA THR A 23 1.27 12.49 4.51
C THR A 23 0.43 13.10 5.62
N MET A 24 0.76 12.84 6.88
CA MET A 24 0.00 13.32 8.04
C MET A 24 -0.09 14.84 8.05
N GLY A 25 -1.32 15.36 8.07
CA GLY A 25 -1.58 16.81 8.10
C GLY A 25 -1.25 17.55 6.81
N MET A 26 -0.90 16.85 5.72
CA MET A 26 -0.68 17.48 4.43
C MET A 26 -2.00 17.77 3.71
N THR A 27 -2.06 18.91 3.03
CA THR A 27 -3.02 19.12 1.94
C THR A 27 -2.47 18.51 0.65
N LYS A 28 -3.33 18.39 -0.36
CA LYS A 28 -2.92 17.92 -1.69
C LYS A 28 -1.81 18.79 -2.28
N GLU A 29 -1.92 20.11 -2.13
CA GLU A 29 -0.97 21.09 -2.66
C GLU A 29 0.39 20.96 -1.97
N ASN A 30 0.40 20.76 -0.65
CA ASN A 30 1.63 20.51 0.11
C ASN A 30 2.27 19.18 -0.28
N PHE A 31 1.47 18.14 -0.53
CA PHE A 31 1.96 16.85 -1.01
C PHE A 31 2.61 16.99 -2.39
N ILE A 32 1.92 17.58 -3.36
CA ILE A 32 2.41 17.72 -4.74
C ILE A 32 3.68 18.58 -4.81
N SER A 33 3.82 19.58 -3.94
CA SER A 33 5.00 20.45 -3.90
C SER A 33 6.20 19.86 -3.14
N ASP A 34 6.00 18.82 -2.32
CA ASP A 34 7.07 18.12 -1.61
C ASP A 34 7.51 16.85 -2.36
N LEU A 35 8.46 17.02 -3.29
CA LEU A 35 9.03 15.92 -4.09
C LEU A 35 9.55 14.75 -3.24
N LYS A 36 10.12 15.03 -2.06
CA LYS A 36 10.62 13.97 -1.17
C LYS A 36 9.46 13.10 -0.68
N THR A 37 8.38 13.74 -0.25
CA THR A 37 7.19 13.03 0.24
C THR A 37 6.47 12.30 -0.88
N VAL A 38 6.40 12.88 -2.08
CA VAL A 38 5.90 12.19 -3.29
C VAL A 38 6.72 10.91 -3.55
N TYR A 39 8.04 11.01 -3.64
CA TYR A 39 8.89 9.84 -3.91
C TYR A 39 8.80 8.78 -2.82
N ALA A 40 8.80 9.18 -1.55
CA ALA A 40 8.66 8.27 -0.42
C ALA A 40 7.32 7.51 -0.46
N THR A 41 6.22 8.23 -0.74
CA THR A 41 4.88 7.65 -0.85
C THR A 41 4.76 6.69 -2.03
N ARG A 42 5.25 7.08 -3.21
CA ARG A 42 5.27 6.21 -4.40
C ARG A 42 6.07 4.94 -4.14
N LYS A 43 7.22 5.06 -3.46
CA LYS A 43 8.03 3.88 -3.14
C LYS A 43 7.31 2.94 -2.19
N ALA A 44 6.62 3.47 -1.19
CA ALA A 44 5.82 2.65 -0.28
C ALA A 44 4.66 1.93 -1.01
N LEU A 45 3.97 2.60 -1.93
CA LEU A 45 2.94 1.97 -2.78
C LEU A 45 3.51 0.83 -3.65
N GLU A 46 4.71 1.02 -4.21
CA GLU A 46 5.42 -0.03 -4.95
C GLU A 46 5.73 -1.24 -4.06
N ILE A 47 6.22 -1.02 -2.84
CA ILE A 47 6.50 -2.07 -1.85
C ILE A 47 5.23 -2.86 -1.54
N ILE A 48 4.11 -2.17 -1.31
CA ILE A 48 2.81 -2.82 -1.04
C ILE A 48 2.44 -3.77 -2.19
N GLY A 49 2.53 -3.30 -3.44
CA GLY A 49 2.19 -4.11 -4.61
C GLY A 49 3.12 -5.31 -4.82
N GLU A 50 4.43 -5.12 -4.66
CA GLU A 50 5.40 -6.21 -4.80
C GLU A 50 5.27 -7.27 -3.69
N ALA A 51 5.10 -6.84 -2.43
CA ALA A 51 4.86 -7.75 -1.32
C ALA A 51 3.55 -8.54 -1.51
N ALA A 52 2.49 -7.89 -1.98
CA ALA A 52 1.22 -8.55 -2.28
C ALA A 52 1.36 -9.66 -3.34
N LYS A 53 2.21 -9.48 -4.36
CA LYS A 53 2.48 -10.52 -5.37
C LYS A 53 3.14 -11.76 -4.77
N LYS A 54 3.97 -11.60 -3.74
CA LYS A 54 4.72 -12.70 -3.11
C LYS A 54 3.89 -13.54 -2.14
N ILE A 55 2.71 -13.07 -1.74
CA ILE A 55 1.79 -13.84 -0.88
C ILE A 55 1.21 -15.04 -1.65
N PRO A 56 1.22 -16.27 -1.09
CA PRO A 56 0.72 -17.48 -1.74
C PRO A 56 -0.77 -17.41 -2.12
N ALA A 57 -1.12 -18.05 -3.25
CA ALA A 57 -2.51 -18.12 -3.70
C ALA A 57 -3.44 -18.81 -2.68
N SER A 58 -2.95 -19.82 -1.96
CA SER A 58 -3.70 -20.50 -0.90
C SER A 58 -4.16 -19.53 0.19
N PHE A 59 -3.30 -18.60 0.59
CA PHE A 59 -3.62 -17.56 1.58
C PHE A 59 -4.59 -16.54 1.00
N LYS A 60 -4.32 -16.03 -0.21
CA LYS A 60 -5.21 -15.08 -0.91
C LYS A 60 -6.62 -15.63 -1.09
N ASN A 61 -6.75 -16.92 -1.41
CA ASN A 61 -8.03 -17.58 -1.61
C ASN A 61 -8.85 -17.75 -0.32
N LYS A 62 -8.20 -17.77 0.85
CA LYS A 62 -8.86 -17.75 2.16
C LYS A 62 -9.31 -16.34 2.54
N HIS A 63 -8.58 -15.32 2.13
CA HIS A 63 -8.81 -13.91 2.46
C HIS A 63 -9.30 -13.11 1.26
N LYS A 64 -10.47 -13.45 0.71
CA LYS A 64 -11.04 -12.82 -0.51
C LYS A 64 -11.58 -11.40 -0.28
N GLU A 65 -11.77 -11.03 0.98
CA GLU A 65 -12.12 -9.67 1.39
C GLU A 65 -11.02 -8.65 1.09
N VAL A 66 -9.78 -9.11 0.90
CA VAL A 66 -8.65 -8.27 0.51
C VAL A 66 -8.57 -8.22 -1.03
N PRO A 67 -8.54 -7.02 -1.65
CA PRO A 67 -8.47 -6.85 -3.10
C PRO A 67 -7.06 -7.11 -3.64
N TRP A 68 -6.59 -8.36 -3.56
CA TRP A 68 -5.20 -8.72 -3.86
C TRP A 68 -4.73 -8.35 -5.26
N LYS A 69 -5.64 -8.39 -6.24
CA LYS A 69 -5.31 -8.11 -7.64
C LYS A 69 -5.05 -6.61 -7.83
N GLU A 70 -5.90 -5.79 -7.24
CA GLU A 70 -5.81 -4.33 -7.24
C GLU A 70 -4.56 -3.87 -6.49
N ILE A 71 -4.28 -4.46 -5.32
CA ILE A 71 -3.08 -4.16 -4.52
C ILE A 71 -1.82 -4.51 -5.31
N ALA A 72 -1.77 -5.69 -5.94
CA ALA A 72 -0.63 -6.09 -6.78
C ALA A 72 -0.42 -5.16 -8.00
N GLY A 73 -1.48 -4.49 -8.45
CA GLY A 73 -1.48 -3.49 -9.51
C GLY A 73 -1.18 -2.06 -9.03
N MET A 74 -0.90 -1.82 -7.74
CA MET A 74 -0.60 -0.46 -7.24
C MET A 74 0.62 0.18 -7.89
N ARG A 75 1.55 -0.62 -8.41
CA ARG A 75 2.66 -0.10 -9.23
C ARG A 75 2.16 0.54 -10.53
N ASP A 76 1.10 0.00 -11.13
CA ASP A 76 0.61 0.43 -12.44
C ASP A 76 -0.09 1.80 -12.36
N VAL A 77 -0.58 2.17 -11.16
CA VAL A 77 -1.05 3.53 -10.84
C VAL A 77 0.05 4.57 -11.06
N LEU A 78 1.33 4.19 -10.92
CA LEU A 78 2.49 5.09 -10.95
C LEU A 78 3.12 5.25 -12.35
N VAL A 79 2.60 4.57 -13.38
CA VAL A 79 3.27 4.44 -14.69
C VAL A 79 2.62 5.31 -15.79
N HIS A 80 1.55 6.03 -15.50
CA HIS A 80 0.90 6.88 -16.51
C HIS A 80 1.48 8.31 -16.56
N GLU A 81 2.06 8.64 -17.73
CA GLU A 81 2.80 9.86 -18.04
C GLU A 81 1.95 11.15 -18.04
N TYR A 82 1.64 11.73 -16.87
CA TYR A 82 1.41 13.18 -16.74
C TYR A 82 1.72 13.60 -15.30
N PHE A 83 2.69 14.50 -15.12
CA PHE A 83 3.20 14.94 -13.81
C PHE A 83 2.13 15.49 -12.83
N GLY A 84 0.91 15.83 -13.29
CA GLY A 84 -0.21 16.24 -12.44
C GLY A 84 -1.31 15.19 -12.26
N VAL A 85 -1.66 14.44 -13.30
CA VAL A 85 -2.73 13.42 -13.23
C VAL A 85 -2.29 12.21 -12.41
N ASP A 86 -1.01 11.82 -12.49
CA ASP A 86 -0.43 10.74 -11.66
C ASP A 86 -0.50 11.08 -10.16
N LEU A 87 -0.08 12.30 -9.78
CA LEU A 87 -0.07 12.71 -8.37
C LEU A 87 -1.47 12.88 -7.77
N ASP A 88 -2.46 13.25 -8.58
CA ASP A 88 -3.85 13.29 -8.17
C ASP A 88 -4.38 11.90 -7.83
N VAL A 89 -4.03 10.90 -8.64
CA VAL A 89 -4.41 9.51 -8.38
C VAL A 89 -3.65 8.98 -7.17
N VAL A 90 -2.35 9.25 -7.05
CA VAL A 90 -1.56 8.87 -5.86
C VAL A 90 -2.17 9.47 -4.60
N TRP A 91 -2.47 10.77 -4.60
CA TRP A 91 -3.08 11.43 -3.45
C TRP A 91 -4.45 10.84 -3.10
N LYS A 92 -5.28 10.56 -4.11
CA LYS A 92 -6.57 9.90 -3.91
C LYS A 92 -6.41 8.52 -3.28
N THR A 93 -5.47 7.70 -3.78
CA THR A 93 -5.15 6.38 -3.22
C THR A 93 -4.73 6.48 -1.76
N VAL A 94 -3.86 7.45 -1.42
CA VAL A 94 -3.42 7.70 -0.04
C VAL A 94 -4.60 8.05 0.88
N GLN A 95 -5.51 8.90 0.42
CA GLN A 95 -6.60 9.39 1.27
C GLN A 95 -7.79 8.42 1.37
N GLN A 96 -8.05 7.62 0.33
CA GLN A 96 -9.25 6.78 0.24
C GLN A 96 -8.95 5.30 0.41
N ASP A 97 -7.94 4.78 -0.26
CA ASP A 97 -7.70 3.34 -0.33
C ASP A 97 -6.78 2.83 0.79
N ILE A 98 -5.74 3.60 1.14
CA ILE A 98 -4.78 3.22 2.19
C ILE A 98 -5.43 3.04 3.57
N PRO A 99 -6.34 3.91 4.05
CA PRO A 99 -7.02 3.71 5.34
C PRO A 99 -7.89 2.44 5.37
N VAL A 100 -8.55 2.13 4.26
CA VAL A 100 -9.37 0.92 4.11
C VAL A 100 -8.46 -0.32 4.11
N LEU A 101 -7.36 -0.26 3.37
CA LEU A 101 -6.37 -1.33 3.29
C LEU A 101 -5.73 -1.61 4.65
N LYS A 102 -5.36 -0.56 5.39
CA LYS A 102 -4.86 -0.67 6.77
C LYS A 102 -5.82 -1.43 7.66
N SER A 103 -7.11 -1.05 7.62
CA SER A 103 -8.14 -1.68 8.42
C SER A 103 -8.31 -3.18 8.08
N LEU A 104 -8.22 -3.54 6.80
CA LEU A 104 -8.23 -4.93 6.36
C LEU A 104 -7.02 -5.71 6.88
N PHE A 105 -5.82 -5.16 6.74
CA PHE A 105 -4.60 -5.83 7.17
C PHE A 105 -4.50 -5.94 8.70
N LEU A 106 -4.99 -4.97 9.46
CA LEU A 106 -5.06 -5.07 10.92
C LEU A 106 -5.95 -6.23 11.36
N ARG A 107 -7.13 -6.40 10.74
CA ARG A 107 -8.01 -7.56 11.01
C ARG A 107 -7.33 -8.87 10.63
N LEU A 108 -6.70 -8.91 9.45
CA LEU A 108 -6.02 -10.10 8.94
C LEU A 108 -4.87 -10.53 9.87
N LEU A 109 -4.02 -9.60 10.30
CA LEU A 109 -2.90 -9.88 11.21
C LEU A 109 -3.37 -10.26 12.63
N ASN A 110 -4.48 -9.70 13.12
CA ASN A 110 -5.04 -10.06 14.41
C ASN A 110 -5.57 -11.50 14.42
N ASN A 111 -6.26 -11.92 13.35
CA ASN A 111 -6.73 -13.29 13.20
C ASN A 111 -5.55 -14.28 13.10
N PHE A 112 -4.47 -13.87 12.43
CA PHE A 112 -3.27 -14.69 12.25
C PHE A 112 -2.49 -14.93 13.56
N LYS A 113 -2.60 -14.03 14.54
CA LYS A 113 -1.97 -14.17 15.87
C LYS A 113 -2.84 -14.92 16.88
N ALA A 114 -4.12 -15.14 16.55
CA ALA A 114 -5.08 -15.83 17.39
C ALA A 114 -5.20 -17.34 17.07
N GLU A 115 -4.57 -17.80 15.98
CA GLU A 115 -4.36 -19.20 15.60
C GLU A 115 -3.01 -19.71 16.12
#